data_AF-A0A9D3U756-F1
#
_entry.id   AF-A0A9D3U756-F1
#
_cell.length_a   1.000
_cell.length_b   1.000
_cell.length_c   1.000
_cell.angle_alpha   90.00
_cell.angle_beta   90.00
_cell.angle_gamma   90.00
#
_symmetry.space_group_name_H-M   'P 1'
#
loop_
_entity.id
_entity.type
_entity.pdbx_description
1 polymer ?
#
loop_
_entity_poly.entity_id
_entity_poly.type
_entity_poly.pdbx_seq_one_letter_code
_entity_poly.pdbx_strand_id
1 'polypeptide(L)'
;MATPSPRDENVYMAKLTEQVERYEEMVKFMENDASAIPSPDELSVKKHNLLSVAYKNIIGARRASWRIVFSIEQKEEGHGNADHDAVILQYKSKIEAELSEVCTGILKLFDKNLVPTARNGDTKVVLSENEGRLP
;
A
#
# COMPACT_ATOMS: atom_id res chain seq x y z
N MET A 1 -28.97 -3.98 -24.18
CA MET A 1 -28.11 -4.38 -23.04
C MET A 1 -26.99 -3.36 -22.97
N ALA A 2 -26.92 -2.56 -21.90
CA ALA A 2 -25.85 -1.59 -21.74
C ALA A 2 -24.56 -2.35 -21.42
N THR A 3 -23.53 -2.18 -22.24
CA THR A 3 -22.20 -2.68 -21.93
C THR A 3 -21.72 -1.97 -20.66
N PRO A 4 -21.30 -2.70 -19.61
CA PRO A 4 -20.78 -2.07 -18.40
C PRO A 4 -19.60 -1.17 -18.79
N SER A 5 -19.52 0.01 -18.16
CA SER A 5 -18.40 0.89 -18.44
C SER A 5 -17.10 0.26 -17.90
N PRO A 6 -15.93 0.55 -18.49
CA PRO A 6 -14.64 0.06 -17.97
C PRO A 6 -14.41 0.40 -16.48
N ARG A 7 -15.08 1.44 -15.96
CA ARG A 7 -15.06 1.79 -14.52
C ARG A 7 -15.85 0.81 -13.66
N ASP A 8 -17.05 0.45 -14.10
CA ASP A 8 -17.91 -0.47 -13.35
C ASP A 8 -17.23 -1.84 -13.25
N GLU A 9 -16.52 -2.23 -14.31
CA GLU A 9 -15.65 -3.41 -14.34
C GLU A 9 -14.47 -3.28 -13.37
N ASN A 10 -13.70 -2.18 -13.39
CA ASN A 10 -12.57 -1.99 -12.47
C ASN A 10 -12.99 -1.97 -10.99
N VAL A 11 -14.11 -1.31 -10.65
CA VAL A 11 -14.64 -1.28 -9.27
C VAL A 11 -15.18 -2.63 -8.85
N TYR A 12 -15.83 -3.36 -9.75
CA TYR A 12 -16.27 -4.74 -9.50
C TYR A 12 -15.07 -5.66 -9.26
N MET A 13 -14.05 -5.59 -10.12
CA MET A 13 -12.83 -6.37 -9.97
C MET A 13 -12.09 -6.03 -8.68
N ALA A 14 -12.00 -4.77 -8.29
CA ALA A 14 -11.39 -4.37 -7.01
C ALA A 14 -12.11 -4.99 -5.81
N LYS A 15 -13.46 -4.99 -5.80
CA LYS A 15 -14.24 -5.67 -4.75
C LYS A 15 -14.08 -7.19 -4.80
N LEU A 16 -14.01 -7.79 -5.99
CA LEU A 16 -13.80 -9.22 -6.13
C LEU A 16 -12.42 -9.61 -5.57
N THR A 17 -11.38 -8.87 -5.92
CA THR A 17 -10.02 -9.08 -5.41
C THR A 17 -9.91 -8.85 -3.90
N GLU A 18 -10.72 -7.95 -3.33
CA GLU A 18 -10.86 -7.78 -1.88
C GLU A 18 -11.41 -9.05 -1.22
N GLN A 19 -12.47 -9.65 -1.79
CA GLN A 19 -13.10 -10.87 -1.27
C GLN A 19 -12.20 -12.10 -1.31
N VAL A 20 -11.27 -12.15 -2.26
CA VAL A 20 -10.30 -13.27 -2.39
C VAL A 20 -8.91 -12.91 -1.86
N GLU A 21 -8.79 -11.81 -1.10
CA GLU A 21 -7.56 -11.37 -0.44
C GLU A 21 -6.36 -11.11 -1.40
N ARG A 22 -6.63 -10.85 -2.69
CA ARG A 22 -5.61 -10.54 -3.70
C ARG A 22 -5.36 -9.03 -3.79
N TYR A 23 -4.81 -8.47 -2.71
CA TYR A 23 -4.64 -7.03 -2.54
C TYR A 23 -3.69 -6.37 -3.56
N GLU A 24 -2.69 -7.09 -4.09
CA GLU A 24 -1.78 -6.55 -5.12
C GLU A 24 -2.52 -6.29 -6.45
N GLU A 25 -3.46 -7.15 -6.83
CA GLU A 25 -4.28 -6.94 -8.04
C GLU A 25 -5.34 -5.87 -7.81
N MET A 26 -5.92 -5.84 -6.61
CA MET A 26 -6.85 -4.80 -6.18
C MET A 26 -6.26 -3.41 -6.39
N VAL A 27 -5.00 -3.20 -5.99
CA VAL A 27 -4.28 -1.93 -6.23
C VAL A 27 -4.21 -1.62 -7.72
N LYS A 28 -3.86 -2.59 -8.59
CA LYS A 28 -3.77 -2.37 -10.05
C LYS A 28 -5.10 -1.94 -10.66
N PHE A 29 -6.21 -2.58 -10.27
CA PHE A 29 -7.54 -2.21 -10.77
C PHE A 29 -7.94 -0.81 -10.31
N MET A 30 -7.58 -0.44 -9.08
CA MET A 30 -7.86 0.87 -8.53
C MET A 30 -6.98 1.98 -9.12
N GLU A 31 -5.72 1.69 -9.43
CA GLU A 31 -4.82 2.62 -10.13
C GLU A 31 -5.27 2.87 -11.57
N ASN A 32 -5.72 1.81 -12.27
CA ASN A 32 -6.29 1.93 -13.61
C ASN A 32 -7.53 2.84 -13.61
N ASP A 33 -8.41 2.67 -12.62
CA ASP A 33 -9.57 3.53 -12.44
C ASP A 33 -9.21 4.98 -12.04
N ALA A 34 -8.12 5.19 -11.29
CA ALA A 34 -7.63 6.52 -10.92
C ALA A 34 -7.05 7.28 -12.13
N SER A 35 -6.40 6.59 -13.06
CA SER A 35 -5.84 7.19 -14.28
C SER A 35 -6.91 7.65 -15.29
N ALA A 36 -8.13 7.12 -15.19
CA ALA A 36 -9.22 7.35 -16.14
C ALA A 36 -10.11 8.58 -15.83
N ILE A 37 -9.84 9.37 -14.77
CA ILE A 37 -10.78 10.40 -14.29
C ILE A 37 -10.09 11.65 -13.69
N PRO A 38 -10.48 12.88 -14.09
CA PRO A 38 -10.05 14.15 -13.47
C PRO A 38 -11.00 14.73 -12.40
N SER A 39 -12.05 14.04 -11.96
CA SER A 39 -13.12 14.59 -11.11
C SER A 39 -12.98 14.22 -9.62
N PRO A 40 -13.13 15.18 -8.66
CA PRO A 40 -12.55 15.03 -7.32
C PRO A 40 -13.50 14.54 -6.21
N ASP A 41 -14.83 14.67 -6.33
CA ASP A 41 -15.58 14.99 -5.09
C ASP A 41 -16.36 13.88 -4.38
N GLU A 42 -16.55 12.67 -4.92
CA GLU A 42 -17.34 11.64 -4.20
C GLU A 42 -16.75 10.23 -4.27
N LEU A 43 -16.15 9.89 -5.42
CA LEU A 43 -15.46 8.62 -5.62
C LEU A 43 -14.12 8.56 -4.86
N SER A 44 -13.56 9.72 -4.49
CA SER A 44 -12.25 9.84 -3.85
C SER A 44 -12.21 9.15 -2.47
N VAL A 45 -13.19 9.40 -1.60
CA VAL A 45 -13.20 8.85 -0.22
C VAL A 45 -13.29 7.33 -0.21
N LYS A 46 -14.23 6.75 -0.98
CA LYS A 46 -14.39 5.29 -1.06
C LYS A 46 -13.17 4.62 -1.69
N LYS A 47 -12.53 5.28 -2.65
CA LYS A 47 -11.29 4.80 -3.27
C LYS A 47 -10.11 4.85 -2.31
N HIS A 48 -9.94 5.96 -1.61
CA HIS A 48 -8.88 6.11 -0.61
C HIS A 48 -9.00 5.05 0.49
N ASN A 49 -10.21 4.76 0.96
CA ASN A 49 -10.43 3.70 1.93
C ASN A 49 -10.04 2.32 1.37
N LEU A 50 -10.47 2.01 0.15
CA LEU A 50 -10.23 0.71 -0.47
C LEU A 50 -8.73 0.51 -0.79
N LEU A 51 -8.04 1.54 -1.27
CA LEU A 51 -6.58 1.56 -1.42
C LEU A 51 -5.88 1.41 -0.07
N SER A 52 -6.33 2.12 0.97
CA SER A 52 -5.76 2.03 2.32
C SER A 52 -5.87 0.62 2.89
N VAL A 53 -7.01 -0.06 2.68
CA VAL A 53 -7.20 -1.45 3.08
C VAL A 53 -6.24 -2.37 2.33
N ALA A 54 -6.16 -2.26 1.00
CA ALA A 54 -5.28 -3.09 0.19
C ALA A 54 -3.81 -2.94 0.61
N TYR A 55 -3.33 -1.70 0.68
CA TYR A 55 -1.94 -1.40 1.04
C TYR A 55 -1.61 -1.80 2.48
N LYS A 56 -2.51 -1.57 3.45
CA LYS A 56 -2.31 -2.02 4.84
C LYS A 56 -2.11 -3.53 4.90
N ASN A 57 -2.89 -4.28 4.13
CA ASN A 57 -2.80 -5.75 4.12
C ASN A 57 -1.54 -6.25 3.43
N ILE A 58 -1.13 -5.64 2.30
CA ILE A 58 0.14 -5.96 1.62
C ILE A 58 1.32 -5.71 2.57
N ILE A 59 1.41 -4.52 3.17
CA ILE A 59 2.48 -4.19 4.12
C ILE A 59 2.44 -5.13 5.33
N GLY A 60 1.24 -5.42 5.85
CA GLY A 60 1.06 -6.34 6.98
C GLY A 60 1.60 -7.73 6.68
N ALA A 61 1.27 -8.29 5.52
CA ALA A 61 1.77 -9.58 5.07
C ALA A 61 3.30 -9.57 4.90
N ARG A 62 3.86 -8.55 4.23
CA ARG A 62 5.31 -8.43 4.02
C ARG A 62 6.08 -8.26 5.35
N ARG A 63 5.55 -7.50 6.31
CA ARG A 63 6.11 -7.36 7.67
C ARG A 63 6.03 -8.68 8.46
N ALA A 64 4.96 -9.46 8.29
CA ALA A 64 4.89 -10.80 8.87
C ALA A 64 5.96 -11.73 8.27
N SER A 65 6.12 -11.75 6.95
CA SER A 65 7.19 -12.50 6.27
C SER A 65 8.58 -12.08 6.76
N TRP A 66 8.86 -10.78 6.86
CA TRP A 66 10.14 -10.28 7.38
C TRP A 66 10.43 -10.77 8.79
N ARG A 67 9.44 -10.74 9.70
CA ARG A 67 9.59 -11.24 11.08
C ARG A 67 9.89 -12.74 11.14
N ILE A 68 9.28 -13.53 10.26
CA ILE A 68 9.55 -14.97 10.16
C ILE A 68 10.99 -15.19 9.73
N VAL A 69 11.45 -14.50 8.68
CA VAL A 69 12.83 -14.61 8.19
C VAL A 69 13.84 -14.16 9.26
N PHE A 70 13.57 -13.07 9.97
CA PHE A 70 14.37 -12.63 11.11
C PHE A 70 14.44 -13.69 12.23
N SER A 71 13.34 -14.41 12.48
CA SER A 71 13.32 -15.49 13.47
C SER A 71 14.07 -16.74 13.01
N ILE A 72 14.19 -16.96 11.69
CA ILE A 72 14.99 -18.05 11.11
C ILE A 72 16.47 -17.70 11.20
N GLU A 73 16.86 -16.48 10.85
CA GLU A 73 18.24 -15.98 10.97
C GLU A 73 18.79 -16.18 12.40
N GLN A 74 18.06 -15.74 13.42
CA GLN A 74 18.49 -15.90 14.81
C GLN A 74 18.65 -17.35 15.26
N LYS A 75 17.99 -18.31 14.58
CA LYS A 75 18.16 -19.74 14.87
C LYS A 75 19.39 -20.32 14.17
N GLU A 76 19.68 -19.86 12.96
CA GLU A 76 20.82 -20.33 12.15
C GLU A 76 22.16 -19.71 12.61
N GLU A 77 22.15 -18.51 13.19
CA GLU A 77 23.37 -17.83 13.70
C GLU A 77 24.11 -18.67 14.76
N GLY A 78 23.41 -19.58 15.46
CA GLY A 78 23.98 -20.54 16.40
C GLY A 78 24.50 -21.85 15.79
N HIS A 79 24.35 -22.07 14.48
CA HIS A 79 24.76 -23.31 13.78
C HIS A 79 26.01 -23.14 12.91
N GLY A 80 26.46 -21.90 12.68
CA GLY A 80 27.74 -21.60 12.02
C GLY A 80 27.78 -21.94 10.53
N ASN A 81 26.62 -21.98 9.86
CA ASN A 81 26.54 -22.28 8.44
C ASN A 81 26.48 -20.99 7.59
N ALA A 82 27.66 -20.51 7.20
CA ALA A 82 27.82 -19.26 6.45
C ALA A 82 27.06 -19.22 5.10
N ASP A 83 26.81 -20.37 4.47
CA ASP A 83 26.05 -20.44 3.21
C ASP A 83 24.56 -20.15 3.45
N HIS A 84 24.00 -20.63 4.57
CA HIS A 84 22.62 -20.33 4.96
C HIS A 84 22.47 -18.86 5.35
N ASP A 85 23.43 -18.31 6.09
CA ASP A 85 23.44 -16.90 6.49
C ASP A 85 23.39 -15.97 5.27
N ALA A 86 24.17 -16.28 4.22
CA ALA A 86 24.18 -15.51 2.98
C ALA A 86 22.82 -15.54 2.26
N VAL A 87 22.17 -16.72 2.20
CA VAL A 87 20.84 -16.87 1.59
C VAL A 87 19.77 -16.11 2.37
N ILE A 88 19.80 -16.19 3.71
CA ILE A 88 18.86 -15.49 4.59
C ILE A 88 19.01 -13.98 4.45
N LEU A 89 20.24 -13.46 4.42
CA LEU A 89 20.52 -12.04 4.24
C LEU A 89 20.04 -11.51 2.89
N GLN A 90 20.25 -12.27 1.81
CA GLN A 90 19.72 -11.91 0.49
C GLN A 90 18.19 -11.85 0.50
N TYR A 91 17.54 -12.83 1.14
CA TYR A 91 16.08 -12.88 1.19
C TYR A 91 15.49 -11.75 2.05
N LYS A 92 16.14 -11.37 3.14
CA LYS A 92 15.79 -10.16 3.91
C LYS A 92 15.86 -8.91 3.07
N SER A 93 16.98 -8.70 2.37
CA SER A 93 17.18 -7.53 1.50
C SER A 93 16.09 -7.44 0.42
N LYS A 94 15.66 -8.59 -0.12
CA LYS A 94 14.54 -8.66 -1.05
C LYS A 94 13.23 -8.19 -0.42
N ILE A 95 12.88 -8.67 0.77
CA ILE A 95 11.65 -8.25 1.47
C ILE A 95 11.70 -6.75 1.81
N GLU A 96 12.86 -6.23 2.20
CA GLU A 96 13.04 -4.80 2.47
C GLU A 96 12.88 -3.94 1.21
N ALA A 97 13.40 -4.40 0.08
CA ALA A 97 13.19 -3.75 -1.21
C ALA A 97 11.70 -3.74 -1.60
N GLU A 98 11.00 -4.88 -1.45
CA GLU A 98 9.55 -4.98 -1.70
C GLU A 98 8.75 -4.03 -0.78
N LEU A 99 9.08 -3.97 0.51
CA LEU A 99 8.46 -3.04 1.46
C LEU A 99 8.70 -1.58 1.06
N SER A 100 9.92 -1.24 0.66
CA SER A 100 10.29 0.10 0.22
C SER A 100 9.54 0.51 -1.06
N GLU A 101 9.41 -0.40 -2.01
CA GLU A 101 8.65 -0.19 -3.25
C GLU A 101 7.17 0.07 -2.95
N VAL A 102 6.55 -0.76 -2.11
CA VAL A 102 5.14 -0.61 -1.72
C VAL A 102 4.91 0.72 -0.99
N CYS A 103 5.77 1.06 -0.03
CA CYS A 103 5.69 2.34 0.68
C CYS A 103 5.87 3.55 -0.26
N THR A 104 6.80 3.46 -1.21
CA THR A 104 7.02 4.50 -2.22
C THR A 104 5.82 4.65 -3.15
N GLY A 105 5.17 3.54 -3.52
CA GLY A 105 3.92 3.55 -4.29
C GLY A 105 2.79 4.31 -3.59
N ILE A 106 2.60 4.04 -2.30
CA ILE A 106 1.61 4.73 -1.46
C ILE A 106 1.90 6.23 -1.38
N LEU A 107 3.14 6.62 -1.11
CA LEU A 107 3.54 8.03 -1.02
C LEU A 107 3.26 8.77 -2.34
N LYS A 108 3.63 8.17 -3.48
CA LYS A 108 3.33 8.73 -4.80
C LYS A 108 1.83 8.87 -5.07
N LEU A 109 1.01 7.93 -4.59
CA LEU A 109 -0.45 8.03 -4.68
C LEU A 109 -1.00 9.15 -3.79
N PHE A 110 -0.48 9.31 -2.58
CA PHE A 110 -0.85 10.43 -1.71
C PHE A 110 -0.46 11.77 -2.32
N ASP A 111 0.77 11.93 -2.83
CA ASP A 111 1.23 13.17 -3.46
C ASP A 111 0.39 13.56 -4.67
N LYS A 112 0.04 12.58 -5.53
CA LYS A 112 -0.78 12.81 -6.73
C LYS A 112 -2.23 13.19 -6.41
N ASN A 113 -2.79 12.75 -5.29
CA ASN A 113 -4.20 12.96 -4.93
C ASN A 113 -4.41 14.09 -3.90
N LEU A 114 -3.47 14.34 -2.98
CA LEU A 114 -3.58 15.41 -1.97
C LEU A 114 -3.23 16.79 -2.54
N VAL A 115 -2.26 16.89 -3.45
CA VAL A 115 -1.82 18.19 -4.03
C VAL A 115 -2.90 18.86 -4.90
N PRO A 116 -3.72 18.15 -5.70
CA PRO A 116 -4.85 18.76 -6.40
C PRO A 116 -6.04 19.08 -5.48
N THR A 117 -6.30 18.24 -4.48
CA THR A 117 -7.44 18.40 -3.56
C THR A 117 -7.24 19.60 -2.63
N ALA A 118 -6.01 19.90 -2.21
CA ALA A 118 -5.70 21.10 -1.42
C ALA A 118 -5.95 22.43 -2.16
N ARG A 119 -6.04 22.44 -3.50
CA ARG A 119 -6.41 23.63 -4.29
C ARG A 119 -7.90 23.83 -4.45
N ASN A 120 -8.70 22.79 -4.27
CA ASN A 120 -10.15 22.81 -4.50
C ASN A 120 -10.91 22.61 -3.19
N GLY A 121 -10.80 23.57 -2.26
CA GLY A 121 -11.77 23.76 -1.17
C GLY A 121 -11.82 22.66 -0.09
N ASP A 122 -11.65 23.07 1.16
CA ASP A 122 -12.04 22.30 2.35
C ASP A 122 -11.19 21.08 2.72
N THR A 123 -9.95 21.33 3.11
CA THR A 123 -9.32 20.52 4.17
C THR A 123 -8.77 21.43 5.26
N LYS A 124 -9.69 21.99 6.05
CA LYS A 124 -9.41 22.30 7.46
C LYS A 124 -9.26 20.99 8.23
N VAL A 125 -8.14 20.28 8.02
CA VAL A 125 -7.68 19.27 8.99
C VAL A 125 -6.41 19.84 9.58
N VAL A 126 -6.63 20.62 10.63
CA VAL A 126 -5.70 20.97 11.71
C VAL A 126 -4.40 20.17 11.72
N LEU A 127 -3.38 20.69 11.03
CA LEU A 127 -1.98 20.39 11.29
C LEU A 127 -1.46 21.49 12.24
N SER A 128 -1.91 21.46 13.48
CA SER A 128 -1.53 22.45 14.50
C SER A 128 -1.60 21.79 15.88
N GLU A 129 -0.64 20.89 16.16
CA GLU A 129 -0.07 20.71 17.50
C GLU A 129 0.95 19.58 17.42
N ASN A 130 2.20 19.94 17.11
CA ASN A 130 3.40 19.22 17.56
C ASN A 130 4.60 20.19 17.57
N GLU A 131 4.36 21.46 17.91
CA GLU A 131 5.38 22.34 18.46
C GLU A 131 4.92 22.70 19.87
N GLY A 132 5.59 22.15 20.88
CA GLY A 132 5.37 22.54 22.28
C GLY A 132 5.07 21.40 23.24
N ARG A 133 6.02 20.47 23.40
CA ARG A 133 6.16 19.77 24.69
C ARG A 133 7.61 19.35 24.98
N LEU A 134 8.45 20.36 25.21
CA LEU A 134 9.32 20.37 26.38
C LEU A 134 8.66 21.35 27.38
N PRO A 135 8.69 21.11 28.70
CA PRO A 135 9.80 20.57 29.48
C PRO A 135 9.54 19.22 30.16
#